data_AF-A0A8J3X7R0-F1
#
_entry.id   AF-A0A8J3X7R0-F1
#
_cell.length_a   1.000
_cell.length_b   1.000
_cell.length_c   1.000
_cell.angle_alpha   90.00
_cell.angle_beta   90.00
_cell.angle_gamma   90.00
#
_symmetry.space_group_name_H-M   'P 1'
#
loop_
_entity.id
_entity.type
_entity.pdbx_description
1 polymer ?
#
loop_
_entity_poly.entity_id
_entity_poly.type
_entity_poly.pdbx_seq_one_letter_code
_entity_poly.pdbx_strand_id
1 'polypeptide(L)'
;MPELAVITPTWRPDAEFFADLHQSVLKYTSEDTVHHVIVPAAHRSDFTRFEGPRCRIWTHPELLPRRYVRLPGGVWGNMAAPWPPVRGWVMQQAAKIAAAAVVDADAVLMTDSDVVLVRPTTAAKYVVDGRLSLFREKDAISPEMERHVLWHQVARNLLGLPPGPPPPLTDYVGAMIFWDPVVVRALQERISKVTGRHWVDAFTSQLHISEFIVYGVFADEALGEEGRPPESPPACLNYYDRTPLTPESMADFADRLRPDQTGIMISSHSGTPSDVRLATARMCEQVGQG
;
A
#
# COMPACT_ATOMS: atom_id res chain seq x y z
N MET A 1 7.09 -9.50 -20.38
CA MET A 1 6.01 -9.48 -19.37
C MET A 1 6.14 -8.15 -18.63
N PRO A 2 5.06 -7.52 -18.18
CA PRO A 2 5.16 -6.27 -17.44
C PRO A 2 5.99 -6.47 -16.17
N GLU A 3 6.97 -5.59 -15.95
CA GLU A 3 7.87 -5.62 -14.79
C GLU A 3 7.10 -5.26 -13.52
N LEU A 4 7.29 -6.08 -12.48
CA LEU A 4 6.67 -5.90 -11.17
C LEU A 4 7.73 -5.46 -10.15
N ALA A 5 7.40 -4.43 -9.39
CA ALA A 5 8.09 -4.12 -8.14
C ALA A 5 7.14 -4.28 -6.95
N VAL A 6 7.70 -4.56 -5.77
CA VAL A 6 6.93 -4.62 -4.52
C VAL A 6 7.36 -3.47 -3.63
N ILE A 7 6.42 -2.72 -3.04
CA ILE A 7 6.72 -1.68 -2.06
C ILE A 7 6.05 -2.03 -0.73
N THR A 8 6.86 -2.06 0.33
CA THR A 8 6.38 -2.31 1.68
C THR A 8 7.01 -1.33 2.66
N PRO A 9 6.21 -0.50 3.35
CA PRO A 9 6.72 0.17 4.54
C PRO A 9 6.75 -0.80 5.70
N THR A 10 7.79 -0.72 6.52
CA THR A 10 7.91 -1.54 7.73
C THR A 10 8.82 -0.86 8.74
N TRP A 11 8.93 -1.44 9.92
CA TRP A 11 9.69 -0.91 11.05
C TRP A 11 10.07 -2.06 11.97
N ARG A 12 11.02 -1.83 12.90
CA ARG A 12 11.64 -2.89 13.71
C ARG A 12 10.64 -3.89 14.34
N PRO A 13 9.52 -3.48 14.95
CA PRO A 13 8.55 -4.42 15.53
C PRO A 13 7.92 -5.38 14.52
N ASP A 14 7.81 -5.00 13.25
CA ASP A 14 7.23 -5.84 12.20
C ASP A 14 8.29 -6.58 11.39
N ALA A 15 9.54 -6.64 11.87
CA ALA A 15 10.65 -7.23 11.11
C ALA A 15 10.47 -8.74 10.86
N GLU A 16 9.78 -9.46 11.74
CA GLU A 16 9.44 -10.89 11.53
C GLU A 16 8.35 -11.03 10.46
N PHE A 17 7.29 -10.23 10.53
CA PHE A 17 6.25 -10.22 9.49
C PHE A 17 6.85 -9.89 8.12
N PHE A 18 7.69 -8.85 8.06
CA PHE A 18 8.40 -8.49 6.83
C PHE A 18 9.31 -9.63 6.32
N ALA A 19 9.95 -10.39 7.21
CA ALA A 19 10.77 -11.52 6.79
C ALA A 19 9.92 -12.57 6.05
N ASP A 20 8.75 -12.92 6.59
CA ASP A 20 7.82 -13.86 5.96
C ASP A 20 7.32 -13.33 4.61
N LEU A 21 6.91 -12.06 4.55
CA LEU A 21 6.54 -11.40 3.31
C LEU A 21 7.67 -11.47 2.28
N HIS A 22 8.89 -11.07 2.67
CA HIS A 22 10.02 -11.01 1.75
C HIS A 22 10.39 -12.38 1.20
N GLN A 23 10.38 -13.43 2.04
CA GLN A 23 10.57 -14.81 1.58
C GLN A 23 9.49 -15.23 0.58
N SER A 24 8.23 -14.88 0.84
CA SER A 24 7.14 -15.17 -0.10
C SER A 24 7.27 -14.40 -1.42
N VAL A 25 7.74 -13.15 -1.40
CA VAL A 25 8.06 -12.37 -2.61
C VAL A 25 9.13 -13.07 -3.43
N LEU A 26 10.23 -13.52 -2.81
CA LEU A 26 11.29 -14.23 -3.51
C LEU A 26 10.78 -15.52 -4.17
N LYS A 27 9.88 -16.24 -3.50
CA LYS A 27 9.30 -17.51 -3.96
C LYS A 27 8.24 -17.34 -5.06
N TYR A 28 7.39 -16.31 -4.96
CA TYR A 28 6.18 -16.20 -5.77
C TYR A 28 6.20 -15.09 -6.83
N THR A 29 7.30 -14.35 -6.95
CA THR A 29 7.50 -13.36 -8.03
C THR A 29 8.73 -13.70 -8.86
N SER A 30 8.80 -13.18 -10.08
CA SER A 30 9.90 -13.43 -11.02
C SER A 30 11.24 -12.89 -10.50
N GLU A 31 12.36 -13.45 -10.97
CA GLU A 31 13.71 -13.12 -10.47
C GLU A 31 14.12 -11.66 -10.66
N ASP A 32 13.49 -10.96 -11.60
CA ASP A 32 13.63 -9.53 -11.85
C ASP A 32 12.82 -8.64 -10.89
N THR A 33 11.86 -9.21 -10.14
CA THR A 33 11.07 -8.45 -9.17
C THR A 33 11.95 -7.98 -8.01
N VAL A 34 12.02 -6.66 -7.83
CA VAL A 34 12.71 -6.00 -6.72
C VAL A 34 11.71 -5.60 -5.63
N HIS A 35 12.02 -5.97 -4.38
CA HIS A 35 11.26 -5.54 -3.21
C HIS A 35 11.87 -4.26 -2.61
N HIS A 36 11.16 -3.14 -2.73
CA HIS A 36 11.49 -1.83 -2.19
C HIS A 36 10.90 -1.66 -0.79
N VAL A 37 11.77 -1.64 0.21
CA VAL A 37 11.38 -1.62 1.63
C VAL A 37 11.58 -0.22 2.19
N ILE A 38 10.55 0.39 2.76
CA ILE A 38 10.63 1.73 3.34
C ILE A 38 10.68 1.62 4.86
N VAL A 39 11.78 2.07 5.47
CA VAL A 39 11.97 1.99 6.92
C VAL A 39 12.28 3.37 7.54
N PRO A 40 11.98 3.58 8.83
CA PRO A 40 12.56 4.69 9.58
C PRO A 40 14.10 4.58 9.55
N ALA A 41 14.80 5.70 9.37
CA ALA A 41 16.27 5.70 9.28
C ALA A 41 16.95 5.03 10.50
N ALA A 42 16.39 5.22 11.70
CA ALA A 42 16.86 4.60 12.93
C ALA A 42 16.74 3.06 12.95
N HIS A 43 15.92 2.47 12.08
CA HIS A 43 15.69 1.03 12.00
C HIS A 43 16.43 0.39 10.81
N ARG A 44 17.15 1.17 9.99
CA ARG A 44 17.79 0.65 8.77
C ARG A 44 18.66 -0.57 9.04
N SER A 45 19.46 -0.54 10.10
CA SER A 45 20.35 -1.65 10.48
C SER A 45 19.61 -2.97 10.70
N ASP A 46 18.38 -2.94 11.21
CA ASP A 46 17.58 -4.15 11.47
C ASP A 46 17.15 -4.86 10.18
N PHE A 47 17.16 -4.15 9.05
CA PHE A 47 16.72 -4.66 7.76
C PHE A 47 17.87 -4.92 6.78
N THR A 48 19.09 -4.40 7.02
CA THR A 48 20.25 -4.55 6.11
C THR A 48 20.51 -5.99 5.65
N ARG A 49 20.23 -6.99 6.49
CA ARG A 49 20.36 -8.42 6.16
C ARG A 49 19.50 -8.88 4.97
N PHE A 50 18.48 -8.10 4.60
CA PHE A 50 17.61 -8.39 3.47
C PHE A 50 18.09 -7.73 2.18
N GLU A 51 18.99 -6.73 2.21
CA GLU A 51 19.46 -6.05 1.00
C GLU A 51 20.17 -7.00 0.04
N GLY A 52 19.91 -6.83 -1.25
CA GLY A 52 20.51 -7.66 -2.30
C GLY A 52 19.91 -7.36 -3.67
N PRO A 53 20.16 -8.22 -4.67
CA PRO A 53 19.68 -8.01 -6.04
C PRO A 53 18.15 -7.84 -6.16
N ARG A 54 17.38 -8.46 -5.23
CA ARG A 54 15.91 -8.44 -5.22
C ARG A 54 15.33 -7.68 -4.02
N CYS A 55 16.13 -6.89 -3.32
CA CYS A 55 15.67 -6.13 -2.17
C CYS A 55 16.45 -4.83 -2.00
N ARG A 56 15.74 -3.71 -1.97
CA ARG A 56 16.32 -2.39 -1.79
C ARG A 56 15.68 -1.69 -0.60
N ILE A 57 16.49 -1.25 0.35
CA ILE A 57 16.01 -0.49 1.50
C ILE A 57 16.09 1.01 1.22
N TRP A 58 15.00 1.68 1.57
CA TRP A 58 14.85 3.12 1.54
C TRP A 58 14.56 3.64 2.94
N THR A 59 15.09 4.81 3.23
CA THR A 59 14.71 5.59 4.39
C THR A 59 13.90 6.80 3.97
N HIS A 60 13.09 7.32 4.90
CA HIS A 60 12.29 8.52 4.67
C HIS A 60 13.12 9.70 4.12
N PRO A 61 14.33 10.02 4.64
CA PRO A 61 15.17 11.09 4.07
C PRO A 61 15.72 10.84 2.65
N GLU A 62 15.74 9.58 2.19
CA GLU A 62 16.13 9.25 0.80
C GLU A 62 14.98 9.45 -0.19
N LEU A 63 13.72 9.36 0.28
CA LEU A 63 12.52 9.47 -0.57
C LEU A 63 11.86 10.86 -0.50
N LEU A 64 12.02 11.58 0.61
CA LEU A 64 11.26 12.79 0.89
C LEU A 64 12.16 14.03 0.91
N PRO A 65 11.61 15.23 0.67
CA PRO A 65 12.39 16.45 0.64
C PRO A 65 13.16 16.70 1.95
N ARG A 66 14.44 17.08 1.85
CA ARG A 66 15.36 17.27 2.99
C ARG A 66 14.87 18.24 4.08
N ARG A 67 13.89 19.11 3.76
CA ARG A 67 13.25 20.01 4.72
C ARG A 67 12.40 19.28 5.76
N TYR A 68 12.05 18.02 5.53
CA TYR A 68 11.35 17.19 6.50
C TYR A 68 12.34 16.54 7.46
N VAL A 69 12.29 16.96 8.71
CA VAL A 69 13.17 16.48 9.78
C VAL A 69 12.33 15.77 10.83
N ARG A 70 12.78 14.59 11.26
CA ARG A 70 12.14 13.85 12.35
C ARG A 70 12.40 14.57 13.68
N LEU A 71 11.34 14.79 14.45
CA LEU A 71 11.37 15.45 15.76
C LEU A 71 11.09 14.43 16.88
N PRO A 72 11.36 14.78 18.16
CA PRO A 72 10.95 13.98 19.31
C PRO A 72 9.45 13.64 19.28
N GLY A 73 9.07 12.49 19.84
CA GLY A 73 7.68 12.04 19.86
C GLY A 73 7.17 11.40 18.57
N GLY A 74 8.05 11.13 17.59
CA GLY A 74 7.70 10.40 16.38
C GLY A 74 6.95 11.21 15.32
N VAL A 75 6.95 12.54 15.46
CA VAL A 75 6.43 13.49 14.46
C VAL A 75 7.55 14.02 13.58
N TRP A 76 7.18 14.69 12.50
CA TRP A 76 8.07 15.31 11.54
C TRP A 76 7.76 16.80 11.43
N GLY A 77 8.80 17.63 11.36
CA GLY A 77 8.68 19.06 11.08
C GLY A 77 9.09 19.35 9.64
N ASN A 78 8.28 20.12 8.92
CA ASN A 78 8.74 20.78 7.70
C ASN A 78 9.48 22.06 8.10
N MET A 79 10.80 22.11 7.94
CA MET A 79 11.61 23.27 8.37
C MET A 79 11.28 24.57 7.61
N ALA A 80 10.59 24.51 6.48
CA ALA A 80 10.09 25.70 5.78
C ALA A 80 8.70 26.15 6.27
N ALA A 81 7.93 25.26 6.91
CA ALA A 81 6.59 25.52 7.44
C ALA A 81 6.30 24.54 8.60
N PRO A 82 6.84 24.79 9.81
CA PRO A 82 6.94 23.76 10.86
C PRO A 82 5.62 23.41 11.56
N TRP A 83 4.55 24.18 11.30
CA TRP A 83 3.25 23.97 11.93
C TRP A 83 2.13 23.71 10.90
N PRO A 84 1.28 22.69 11.11
CA PRO A 84 1.36 21.68 12.17
C PRO A 84 2.44 20.61 11.90
N PRO A 85 3.00 19.97 12.94
CA PRO A 85 3.86 18.80 12.76
C PRO A 85 3.12 17.66 12.04
N VAL A 86 3.86 16.92 11.21
CA VAL A 86 3.35 15.79 10.44
C VAL A 86 3.47 14.52 11.26
N ARG A 87 2.36 13.79 11.40
CA ARG A 87 2.34 12.51 12.14
C ARG A 87 3.08 11.43 11.35
N GLY A 88 3.76 10.52 12.06
CA GLY A 88 4.54 9.45 11.43
C GLY A 88 3.78 8.63 10.39
N TRP A 89 2.51 8.30 10.67
CA TRP A 89 1.66 7.55 9.72
C TRP A 89 1.33 8.34 8.44
N VAL A 90 1.17 9.67 8.49
CA VAL A 90 1.02 10.51 7.28
C VAL A 90 2.33 10.54 6.49
N MET A 91 3.46 10.54 7.19
CA MET A 91 4.77 10.52 6.53
C MET A 91 5.04 9.18 5.82
N GLN A 92 4.61 8.07 6.42
CA GLN A 92 4.67 6.74 5.83
C GLN A 92 3.88 6.68 4.51
N GLN A 93 2.67 7.26 4.49
CA GLN A 93 1.84 7.37 3.29
C GLN A 93 2.52 8.19 2.18
N ALA A 94 3.08 9.36 2.53
CA ALA A 94 3.85 10.16 1.57
C ALA A 94 5.06 9.38 1.03
N ALA A 95 5.76 8.62 1.89
CA ALA A 95 6.90 7.81 1.46
C ALA A 95 6.48 6.69 0.48
N LYS A 96 5.31 6.06 0.65
CA LYS A 96 4.76 5.09 -0.33
C LYS A 96 4.57 5.73 -1.71
N ILE A 97 3.92 6.89 -1.77
CA ILE A 97 3.72 7.65 -3.02
C ILE A 97 5.06 8.06 -3.64
N ALA A 98 6.01 8.53 -2.83
CA ALA A 98 7.34 8.92 -3.31
C ALA A 98 8.12 7.73 -3.87
N ALA A 99 8.10 6.58 -3.17
CA ALA A 99 8.76 5.36 -3.63
C ALA A 99 8.16 4.86 -4.94
N ALA A 100 6.83 4.79 -5.04
CA ALA A 100 6.17 4.32 -6.26
C ALA A 100 6.46 5.21 -7.48
N ALA A 101 6.75 6.50 -7.29
CA ALA A 101 7.11 7.39 -8.39
C ALA A 101 8.55 7.21 -8.91
N VAL A 102 9.48 6.77 -8.07
CA VAL A 102 10.91 6.61 -8.41
C VAL A 102 11.29 5.19 -8.84
N VAL A 103 10.40 4.22 -8.61
CA VAL A 103 10.57 2.85 -9.09
C VAL A 103 10.35 2.83 -10.60
N ASP A 104 11.30 2.22 -11.31
CA ASP A 104 11.21 1.94 -12.74
C ASP A 104 10.65 0.52 -12.90
N ALA A 105 9.33 0.42 -13.05
CA ALA A 105 8.60 -0.82 -13.26
C ALA A 105 7.27 -0.49 -13.96
N ASP A 106 6.66 -1.48 -14.61
CA ASP A 106 5.33 -1.31 -15.23
C ASP A 106 4.21 -1.32 -14.19
N ALA A 107 4.40 -2.02 -13.07
CA ALA A 107 3.46 -2.05 -11.95
C ALA A 107 4.18 -2.13 -10.60
N VAL A 108 3.58 -1.50 -9.60
CA VAL A 108 4.00 -1.57 -8.21
C VAL A 108 2.92 -2.25 -7.39
N LEU A 109 3.24 -3.38 -6.77
CA LEU A 109 2.42 -3.96 -5.70
C LEU A 109 2.75 -3.25 -4.37
N MET A 110 1.83 -2.41 -3.92
CA MET A 110 1.84 -1.86 -2.57
C MET A 110 1.29 -2.91 -1.60
N THR A 111 2.08 -3.28 -0.60
CA THR A 111 1.66 -4.29 0.39
C THR A 111 2.22 -4.04 1.78
N ASP A 112 1.42 -4.36 2.80
CA ASP A 112 1.82 -4.21 4.20
C ASP A 112 2.69 -5.40 4.66
N SER A 113 3.49 -5.22 5.71
CA SER A 113 4.45 -6.25 6.15
C SER A 113 3.82 -7.52 6.69
N ASP A 114 2.54 -7.50 7.06
CA ASP A 114 1.79 -8.64 7.61
C ASP A 114 1.04 -9.45 6.54
N VAL A 115 1.40 -9.23 5.26
CA VAL A 115 0.97 -10.01 4.10
C VAL A 115 1.95 -11.15 3.81
N VAL A 116 1.45 -12.26 3.28
CA VAL A 116 2.25 -13.34 2.72
C VAL A 116 1.67 -13.75 1.37
N LEU A 117 2.52 -13.83 0.34
CA LEU A 117 2.14 -14.40 -0.95
C LEU A 117 2.05 -15.93 -0.84
N VAL A 118 1.00 -16.51 -1.40
CA VAL A 118 0.74 -17.96 -1.35
C VAL A 118 0.62 -18.58 -2.75
N ARG A 119 0.66 -17.75 -3.80
CA ARG A 119 0.60 -18.17 -5.21
C ARG A 119 1.45 -17.24 -6.09
N PRO A 120 1.86 -17.67 -7.30
CA PRO A 120 2.59 -16.81 -8.22
C PRO A 120 1.86 -15.48 -8.48
N THR A 121 2.58 -14.37 -8.30
CA THR A 121 2.06 -13.01 -8.44
C THR A 121 2.85 -12.31 -9.55
N THR A 122 2.15 -11.85 -10.59
CA THR A 122 2.74 -11.13 -11.71
C THR A 122 1.86 -9.93 -12.06
N ALA A 123 2.47 -8.85 -12.55
CA ALA A 123 1.73 -7.67 -13.01
C ALA A 123 0.72 -8.02 -14.12
N ALA A 124 1.03 -9.01 -14.97
CA ALA A 124 0.17 -9.44 -16.07
C ALA A 124 -1.23 -9.90 -15.62
N LYS A 125 -1.38 -10.45 -14.41
CA LYS A 125 -2.69 -10.83 -13.85
C LYS A 125 -3.61 -9.63 -13.59
N TYR A 126 -3.03 -8.44 -13.48
CA TYR A 126 -3.69 -7.19 -13.16
C TYR A 126 -3.65 -6.21 -14.32
N VAL A 127 -3.23 -6.63 -15.51
CA VAL A 127 -3.29 -5.81 -16.73
C VAL A 127 -4.47 -6.28 -17.57
N VAL A 128 -5.39 -5.36 -17.88
CA VAL A 128 -6.54 -5.60 -18.75
C VAL A 128 -6.48 -4.59 -19.90
N ASP A 129 -6.50 -5.10 -21.14
CA ASP A 129 -6.36 -4.29 -22.37
C ASP A 129 -5.14 -3.36 -22.35
N GLY A 130 -4.00 -3.86 -21.85
CA GLY A 130 -2.74 -3.12 -21.78
C GLY A 130 -2.68 -2.05 -20.69
N ARG A 131 -3.69 -1.95 -19.82
CA ARG A 131 -3.73 -1.01 -18.69
C ARG A 131 -3.76 -1.76 -17.37
N LEU A 132 -2.97 -1.30 -16.40
CA LEU A 132 -3.01 -1.83 -15.05
C LEU A 132 -4.39 -1.54 -14.42
N SER A 133 -5.01 -2.53 -13.81
CA SER A 133 -6.31 -2.42 -13.18
C SER A 133 -6.22 -1.72 -11.83
N LEU A 134 -7.33 -1.09 -11.43
CA LEU A 134 -7.48 -0.40 -10.16
C LEU A 134 -8.47 -1.18 -9.28
N PHE A 135 -8.04 -1.47 -8.05
CA PHE A 135 -8.91 -2.04 -7.02
C PHE A 135 -10.01 -1.05 -6.65
N ARG A 136 -11.27 -1.52 -6.63
CA ARG A 136 -12.45 -0.74 -6.24
C ARG A 136 -13.36 -1.63 -5.42
N GLU A 137 -13.70 -1.18 -4.22
CA GLU A 137 -14.80 -1.75 -3.46
C GLU A 137 -15.96 -0.75 -3.50
N LYS A 138 -16.91 -0.99 -4.40
CA LYS A 138 -18.05 -0.09 -4.61
C LYS A 138 -18.96 -0.12 -3.39
N ASP A 139 -19.49 1.05 -3.05
CA ASP A 139 -20.42 1.26 -1.94
C ASP A 139 -19.92 0.78 -0.56
N ALA A 140 -18.59 0.63 -0.37
CA ALA A 140 -18.00 0.10 0.86
C ALA A 140 -17.83 1.15 1.98
N ILE A 141 -17.69 2.43 1.63
CA ILE A 141 -17.55 3.49 2.64
C ILE A 141 -18.95 4.00 2.99
N SER A 142 -19.47 3.57 4.14
CA SER A 142 -20.76 4.03 4.65
C SER A 142 -20.67 5.42 5.30
N PRO A 143 -21.80 6.12 5.55
CA PRO A 143 -21.80 7.39 6.27
C PRO A 143 -21.14 7.34 7.66
N GLU A 144 -21.24 6.20 8.36
CA GLU A 144 -20.70 6.00 9.70
C GLU A 144 -19.17 5.89 9.71
N MET A 145 -18.55 5.63 8.54
CA MET A 145 -17.10 5.60 8.37
C MET A 145 -16.55 7.03 8.20
N GLU A 146 -16.85 7.92 9.15
CA GLU A 146 -16.58 9.37 9.09
C GLU A 146 -15.14 9.71 8.63
N ARG A 147 -14.15 8.92 9.08
CA ARG A 147 -12.75 9.10 8.70
C ARG A 147 -12.50 8.83 7.22
N HIS A 148 -13.12 7.81 6.64
CA HIS A 148 -12.99 7.47 5.22
C HIS A 148 -13.73 8.47 4.34
N VAL A 149 -14.91 8.94 4.79
CA VAL A 149 -15.62 10.06 4.14
C VAL A 149 -14.74 11.31 4.11
N LEU A 150 -14.08 11.64 5.23
CA LEU A 150 -13.14 12.75 5.30
C LEU A 150 -11.92 12.57 4.37
N TRP A 151 -11.39 11.34 4.25
CA TRP A 151 -10.31 11.04 3.29
C TRP A 151 -10.71 11.34 1.85
N HIS A 152 -11.95 10.99 1.45
CA HIS A 152 -12.50 11.32 0.14
C HIS A 152 -12.58 12.84 -0.07
N GLN A 153 -13.09 13.58 0.92
CA GLN A 153 -13.16 15.04 0.85
C GLN A 153 -11.77 15.67 0.68
N VAL A 154 -10.80 15.20 1.47
CA VAL A 154 -9.41 15.69 1.40
C VAL A 154 -8.77 15.35 0.04
N ALA A 155 -8.98 14.14 -0.48
CA ALA A 155 -8.49 13.74 -1.79
C ALA A 155 -9.04 14.66 -2.88
N ARG A 156 -10.35 14.90 -2.91
CA ARG A 156 -10.99 15.78 -3.90
C ARG A 156 -10.46 17.21 -3.82
N ASN A 157 -10.27 17.74 -2.63
CA ASN A 157 -9.69 19.07 -2.43
C ASN A 157 -8.25 19.16 -2.98
N LEU A 158 -7.40 18.18 -2.69
CA LEU A 158 -6.03 18.12 -3.20
C LEU A 158 -5.96 17.97 -4.72
N LEU A 159 -6.95 17.30 -5.30
CA LEU A 159 -7.05 17.03 -6.73
C LEU A 159 -7.82 18.12 -7.49
N GLY A 160 -8.40 19.10 -6.81
CA GLY A 160 -9.20 20.16 -7.42
C GLY A 160 -10.45 19.63 -8.12
N LEU A 161 -11.05 18.60 -7.54
CA LEU A 161 -12.30 17.99 -8.00
C LEU A 161 -13.49 18.60 -7.26
N PRO A 162 -14.70 18.59 -7.87
CA PRO A 162 -15.90 18.95 -7.13
C PRO A 162 -16.13 18.00 -5.93
N PRO A 163 -16.93 18.43 -4.94
CA PRO A 163 -17.38 17.56 -3.86
C PRO A 163 -17.95 16.24 -4.40
N GLY A 164 -17.68 15.15 -3.67
CA GLY A 164 -18.16 13.83 -4.07
C GLY A 164 -19.67 13.68 -3.88
N PRO A 165 -20.25 12.59 -4.41
CA PRO A 165 -21.62 12.22 -4.06
C PRO A 165 -21.74 11.99 -2.54
N PRO A 166 -22.96 12.00 -1.98
CA PRO A 166 -23.16 11.51 -0.62
C PRO A 166 -22.76 10.02 -0.53
N PRO A 167 -22.29 9.55 0.64
CA PRO A 167 -22.04 8.12 0.83
C PRO A 167 -23.30 7.26 0.56
N PRO A 168 -23.13 5.99 0.16
CA PRO A 168 -21.88 5.24 0.21
C PRO A 168 -20.88 5.60 -0.88
N LEU A 169 -19.58 5.54 -0.56
CA LEU A 169 -18.48 5.85 -1.49
C LEU A 169 -17.68 4.59 -1.84
N THR A 170 -16.97 4.64 -2.96
CA THR A 170 -16.02 3.58 -3.33
C THR A 170 -14.80 3.62 -2.41
N ASP A 171 -14.43 2.47 -1.84
CA ASP A 171 -13.16 2.29 -1.14
C ASP A 171 -12.06 1.82 -2.10
N TYR A 172 -10.85 2.29 -1.85
CA TYR A 172 -9.64 1.95 -2.59
C TYR A 172 -8.57 1.36 -1.66
N VAL A 173 -8.87 1.17 -0.38
CA VAL A 173 -7.92 0.67 0.64
C VAL A 173 -7.88 -0.86 0.64
N GLY A 174 -6.68 -1.44 0.80
CA GLY A 174 -6.48 -2.88 0.81
C GLY A 174 -5.03 -3.27 1.11
N ALA A 175 -4.83 -4.50 1.58
CA ALA A 175 -3.51 -5.01 1.98
C ALA A 175 -2.56 -5.33 0.80
N MET A 176 -3.11 -5.53 -0.39
CA MET A 176 -2.36 -5.74 -1.64
C MET A 176 -3.05 -4.97 -2.77
N ILE A 177 -2.42 -3.89 -3.22
CA ILE A 177 -2.97 -3.02 -4.28
C ILE A 177 -1.89 -2.74 -5.31
N PHE A 178 -2.25 -2.79 -6.59
CA PHE A 178 -1.37 -2.48 -7.71
C PHE A 178 -1.54 -1.02 -8.13
N TRP A 179 -0.42 -0.31 -8.20
CA TRP A 179 -0.33 1.06 -8.69
C TRP A 179 0.54 1.14 -9.93
N ASP A 180 0.20 2.07 -10.83
CA ASP A 180 0.97 2.38 -12.02
C ASP A 180 1.90 3.57 -11.68
N PRO A 181 3.24 3.39 -11.73
CA PRO A 181 4.20 4.47 -11.46
C PRO A 181 3.98 5.74 -12.32
N VAL A 182 3.49 5.60 -13.56
CA VAL A 182 3.14 6.74 -14.42
C VAL A 182 1.99 7.54 -13.82
N VAL A 183 0.94 6.84 -13.37
CA VAL A 183 -0.22 7.47 -12.71
C VAL A 183 0.19 8.12 -11.40
N VAL A 184 1.08 7.50 -10.62
CA VAL A 184 1.62 8.08 -9.39
C VAL A 184 2.37 9.40 -9.66
N ARG A 185 3.20 9.45 -10.71
CA ARG A 185 3.89 10.70 -11.10
C ARG A 185 2.89 11.77 -11.52
N ALA A 186 1.89 11.42 -12.33
CA ALA A 186 0.82 12.34 -12.74
C ALA A 186 0.00 12.85 -11.53
N LEU A 187 -0.22 12.01 -10.52
CA LEU A 187 -0.86 12.39 -9.26
C LEU A 187 -0.05 13.47 -8.53
N GLN A 188 1.26 13.28 -8.38
CA GLN A 188 2.15 14.26 -7.74
C GLN A 188 2.12 15.61 -8.47
N GLU A 189 2.17 15.58 -9.80
CA GLU A 189 2.04 16.78 -10.64
C GLU A 189 0.68 17.46 -10.46
N ARG A 190 -0.41 16.68 -10.44
CA ARG A 190 -1.76 17.19 -10.26
C ARG A 190 -1.92 17.92 -8.92
N ILE A 191 -1.51 17.29 -7.82
CA ILE A 191 -1.56 17.91 -6.48
C ILE A 191 -0.75 19.21 -6.49
N SER A 192 0.43 19.19 -7.09
CA SER A 192 1.30 20.37 -7.13
C SER A 192 0.68 21.53 -7.92
N LYS A 193 0.09 21.21 -9.08
CA LYS A 193 -0.59 22.18 -9.95
C LYS A 193 -1.82 22.80 -9.30
N VAL A 194 -2.66 21.99 -8.66
CA VAL A 194 -3.90 22.44 -8.01
C VAL A 194 -3.60 23.32 -6.80
N THR A 195 -2.64 22.90 -5.98
CA THR A 195 -2.38 23.56 -4.69
C THR A 195 -1.35 24.69 -4.77
N GLY A 196 -0.60 24.79 -5.87
CA GLY A 196 0.51 25.73 -6.02
C GLY A 196 1.69 25.45 -5.08
N ARG A 197 1.73 24.26 -4.46
CA ARG A 197 2.73 23.83 -3.48
C ARG A 197 3.41 22.56 -3.96
N HIS A 198 4.58 22.21 -3.43
CA HIS A 198 5.13 20.89 -3.66
C HIS A 198 4.17 19.81 -3.11
N TRP A 199 3.91 18.74 -3.86
CA TRP A 199 2.88 17.74 -3.50
C TRP A 199 3.02 17.19 -2.07
N VAL A 200 4.26 16.88 -1.63
CA VAL A 200 4.51 16.42 -0.24
C VAL A 200 4.03 17.45 0.78
N ASP A 201 4.23 18.74 0.54
CA ASP A 201 3.82 19.80 1.46
C ASP A 201 2.29 19.92 1.53
N ALA A 202 1.62 19.81 0.38
CA ALA A 202 0.17 19.84 0.30
C ALA A 202 -0.48 18.60 0.93
N PHE A 203 0.07 17.42 0.66
CA PHE A 203 -0.40 16.13 1.16
C PHE A 203 -0.21 16.05 2.68
N THR A 204 1.00 16.31 3.16
CA THR A 204 1.34 16.15 4.59
C THR A 204 0.77 17.25 5.50
N SER A 205 0.28 18.37 4.95
CA SER A 205 -0.46 19.36 5.73
C SER A 205 -1.88 18.89 6.11
N GLN A 206 -2.34 17.76 5.58
CA GLN A 206 -3.66 17.20 5.89
C GLN A 206 -3.57 16.27 7.11
N LEU A 207 -4.40 16.53 8.13
CA LEU A 207 -4.44 15.71 9.36
C LEU A 207 -5.15 14.36 9.16
N HIS A 208 -6.01 14.26 8.16
CA HIS A 208 -6.78 13.07 7.82
C HIS A 208 -6.66 12.80 6.33
N ILE A 209 -5.79 11.87 5.96
CA ILE A 209 -5.51 11.54 4.57
C ILE A 209 -5.22 10.04 4.43
N SER A 210 -5.53 9.50 3.26
CA SER A 210 -5.20 8.13 2.83
C SER A 210 -4.58 8.20 1.44
N GLU A 211 -3.38 7.64 1.29
CA GLU A 211 -2.67 7.50 0.02
C GLU A 211 -3.47 6.68 -0.98
N PHE A 212 -4.15 5.64 -0.50
CA PHE A 212 -5.00 4.77 -1.32
C PHE A 212 -6.22 5.52 -1.84
N ILE A 213 -6.89 6.29 -0.99
CA ILE A 213 -8.05 7.09 -1.42
C ILE A 213 -7.61 8.20 -2.39
N VAL A 214 -6.49 8.89 -2.12
CA VAL A 214 -5.99 9.95 -3.01
C VAL A 214 -5.59 9.40 -4.38
N TYR A 215 -4.86 8.28 -4.42
CA TYR A 215 -4.49 7.61 -5.67
C TYR A 215 -5.73 7.09 -6.40
N GLY A 216 -6.62 6.39 -5.68
CA GLY A 216 -7.85 5.81 -6.22
C GLY A 216 -8.75 6.85 -6.86
N VAL A 217 -9.08 7.93 -6.15
CA VAL A 217 -9.90 9.04 -6.69
C VAL A 217 -9.23 9.70 -7.90
N PHE A 218 -7.90 9.89 -7.87
CA PHE A 218 -7.19 10.45 -9.01
C PHE A 218 -7.27 9.56 -10.26
N ALA A 219 -6.93 8.27 -10.09
CA ALA A 219 -6.95 7.32 -11.18
C ALA A 219 -8.37 7.07 -11.72
N ASP A 220 -9.37 7.08 -10.83
CA ASP A 220 -10.75 6.74 -11.19
C ASP A 220 -11.53 7.90 -11.80
N GLU A 221 -11.24 9.14 -11.40
CA GLU A 221 -12.05 10.31 -11.78
C GLU A 221 -11.24 11.41 -12.49
N ALA A 222 -10.02 11.69 -12.05
CA ALA A 222 -9.27 12.86 -12.54
C ALA A 222 -8.57 12.62 -13.89
N LEU A 223 -8.36 11.36 -14.29
CA LEU A 223 -7.81 10.99 -15.60
C LEU A 223 -8.85 11.07 -16.74
N GLY A 224 -10.13 11.26 -16.43
CA GLY A 224 -11.23 11.22 -17.41
C GLY A 224 -11.60 9.81 -17.85
N GLU A 225 -12.68 9.68 -18.62
CA GLU A 225 -13.26 8.37 -19.01
C GLU A 225 -12.28 7.49 -19.80
N GLU A 226 -11.53 8.06 -20.74
CA GLU A 226 -10.55 7.32 -21.55
C GLU A 226 -9.34 6.87 -20.73
N GLY A 227 -8.95 7.66 -19.73
CA GLY A 227 -7.83 7.37 -18.82
C GLY A 227 -8.21 6.46 -17.66
N ARG A 228 -9.50 6.20 -17.42
CA ARG A 228 -10.00 5.42 -16.29
C ARG A 228 -9.51 3.96 -16.37
N PRO A 229 -8.76 3.46 -15.38
CA PRO A 229 -8.26 2.09 -15.40
C PRO A 229 -9.39 1.06 -15.29
N PRO A 230 -9.21 -0.15 -15.86
CA PRO A 230 -10.13 -1.27 -15.64
C PRO A 230 -10.22 -1.66 -14.16
N GLU A 231 -11.25 -2.41 -13.78
CA GLU A 231 -11.45 -2.86 -12.40
C GLU A 231 -10.61 -4.10 -12.09
N SER A 232 -9.99 -4.13 -10.91
CA SER A 232 -9.25 -5.29 -10.41
C SER A 232 -10.10 -6.10 -9.44
N PRO A 233 -10.06 -7.45 -9.49
CA PRO A 233 -10.51 -8.25 -8.36
C PRO A 233 -9.60 -8.04 -7.13
N PRO A 234 -10.09 -8.31 -5.90
CA PRO A 234 -9.25 -8.27 -4.71
C PRO A 234 -8.10 -9.27 -4.79
N ALA A 235 -6.86 -8.80 -4.64
CA ALA A 235 -5.66 -9.65 -4.74
C ALA A 235 -5.36 -10.48 -3.46
N CYS A 236 -5.97 -10.11 -2.34
CA CYS A 236 -5.63 -10.64 -1.02
C CYS A 236 -6.86 -11.10 -0.24
N LEU A 237 -6.76 -12.23 0.46
CA LEU A 237 -7.72 -12.62 1.51
C LEU A 237 -7.28 -12.01 2.84
N ASN A 238 -8.13 -11.16 3.42
CA ASN A 238 -7.78 -10.39 4.60
C ASN A 238 -8.42 -10.95 5.88
N TYR A 239 -7.64 -10.99 6.96
CA TYR A 239 -8.09 -11.23 8.33
C TYR A 239 -7.79 -9.99 9.18
N TYR A 240 -8.79 -9.10 9.28
CA TYR A 240 -8.69 -7.84 10.03
C TYR A 240 -9.09 -7.98 11.51
N ASP A 241 -9.56 -9.15 11.94
CA ASP A 241 -10.02 -9.37 13.30
C ASP A 241 -8.91 -9.15 14.33
N ARG A 242 -9.31 -8.63 15.49
CA ARG A 242 -8.41 -8.42 16.65
C ARG A 242 -8.26 -9.66 17.52
N THR A 243 -8.97 -10.72 17.17
CA THR A 243 -8.88 -12.01 17.83
C THR A 243 -7.83 -12.85 17.11
N PRO A 244 -6.98 -13.60 17.83
CA PRO A 244 -6.01 -14.48 17.18
C PRO A 244 -6.71 -15.54 16.33
N LEU A 245 -6.19 -15.81 15.13
CA LEU A 245 -6.45 -17.08 14.45
C LEU A 245 -5.90 -18.21 15.31
N THR A 246 -6.64 -19.31 15.35
CA THR A 246 -6.28 -20.50 16.12
C THR A 246 -6.01 -21.67 15.18
N PRO A 247 -5.29 -22.71 15.62
CA PRO A 247 -5.08 -23.91 14.81
C PRO A 247 -6.38 -24.53 14.25
N GLU A 248 -7.48 -24.45 15.01
CA GLU A 248 -8.78 -25.00 14.64
C GLU A 248 -9.49 -24.18 13.54
N SER A 249 -9.22 -22.88 13.46
CA SER A 249 -9.86 -21.95 12.52
C SER A 249 -9.03 -21.68 11.26
N MET A 250 -7.83 -22.29 11.15
CA MET A 250 -6.97 -22.12 9.97
C MET A 250 -7.61 -22.68 8.70
N ALA A 251 -8.27 -23.83 8.80
CA ALA A 251 -8.92 -24.48 7.64
C ALA A 251 -10.06 -23.62 7.11
N ASP A 252 -10.94 -23.13 7.99
CA ASP A 252 -12.03 -22.24 7.62
C ASP A 252 -11.53 -20.93 6.98
N PHE A 253 -10.39 -20.41 7.44
CA PHE A 253 -9.75 -19.27 6.80
C PHE A 253 -9.20 -19.62 5.41
N ALA A 254 -8.49 -20.74 5.29
CA ALA A 254 -7.90 -21.20 4.03
C ALA A 254 -8.97 -21.51 2.96
N ASP A 255 -10.12 -22.07 3.35
CA ASP A 255 -11.23 -22.39 2.44
C ASP A 255 -11.89 -21.14 1.84
N ARG A 256 -11.69 -19.96 2.46
CA ARG A 256 -12.17 -18.68 1.92
C ARG A 256 -11.24 -18.10 0.84
N LEU A 257 -10.06 -18.69 0.63
CA LEU A 257 -9.09 -18.19 -0.34
C LEU A 257 -9.55 -18.49 -1.76
N ARG A 258 -10.05 -17.46 -2.44
CA ARG A 258 -10.53 -17.61 -3.82
C ARG A 258 -9.37 -17.85 -4.79
N PRO A 259 -9.57 -18.54 -5.93
CA PRO A 259 -8.50 -18.88 -6.88
C PRO A 259 -7.74 -17.67 -7.47
N ASP A 260 -8.39 -16.51 -7.58
CA ASP A 260 -7.83 -15.26 -8.11
C ASP A 260 -6.93 -14.52 -7.11
N GLN A 261 -7.07 -14.80 -5.81
CA GLN A 261 -6.25 -14.18 -4.77
C GLN A 261 -4.86 -14.81 -4.72
N THR A 262 -3.82 -13.97 -4.60
CA THR A 262 -2.43 -14.43 -4.60
C THR A 262 -1.72 -14.26 -3.27
N GLY A 263 -2.29 -13.47 -2.36
CA GLY A 263 -1.79 -13.34 -1.00
C GLY A 263 -2.88 -13.47 0.06
N ILE A 264 -2.41 -13.63 1.27
CA ILE A 264 -3.21 -13.55 2.49
C ILE A 264 -2.64 -12.48 3.40
N MET A 265 -3.50 -11.82 4.14
CA MET A 265 -3.10 -10.90 5.20
C MET A 265 -3.73 -11.38 6.49
N ILE A 266 -2.89 -11.56 7.50
CA ILE A 266 -3.34 -11.75 8.89
C ILE A 266 -2.87 -10.51 9.63
N SER A 267 -3.76 -9.73 10.21
CA SER A 267 -3.39 -8.46 10.81
C SER A 267 -2.32 -8.65 11.89
N SER A 268 -1.27 -7.82 11.86
CA SER A 268 -0.29 -7.69 12.94
C SER A 268 -0.92 -7.36 14.29
N HIS A 269 -2.16 -6.83 14.28
CA HIS A 269 -2.94 -6.50 15.48
C HIS A 269 -3.87 -7.63 15.94
N SER A 270 -3.93 -8.76 15.25
CA SER A 270 -4.78 -9.89 15.65
C SER A 270 -4.23 -10.65 16.86
N GLY A 271 -2.93 -10.50 17.16
CA GLY A 271 -2.25 -11.32 18.16
C GLY A 271 -2.09 -12.79 17.76
N THR A 272 -2.29 -13.13 16.47
CA THR A 272 -2.04 -14.49 15.96
C THR A 272 -0.57 -14.86 16.11
N PRO A 273 -0.24 -15.96 16.82
CA PRO A 273 1.14 -16.43 16.96
C PRO A 273 1.83 -16.73 15.62
N SER A 274 3.13 -16.49 15.53
CA SER A 274 3.90 -16.62 14.29
C SER A 274 3.86 -18.03 13.70
N ASP A 275 3.86 -19.07 14.53
CA ASP A 275 3.74 -20.46 14.09
C ASP A 275 2.38 -20.77 13.44
N VAL A 276 1.29 -20.22 14.00
CA VAL A 276 -0.06 -20.29 13.43
C VAL A 276 -0.11 -19.54 12.10
N ARG A 277 0.44 -18.33 12.01
CA ARG A 277 0.47 -17.56 10.75
C ARG A 277 1.17 -18.34 9.63
N LEU A 278 2.33 -18.91 9.93
CA LEU A 278 3.10 -19.72 8.98
C LEU A 278 2.37 -21.02 8.59
N ALA A 279 1.70 -21.67 9.54
CA ALA A 279 0.89 -22.85 9.25
C ALA A 279 -0.31 -22.51 8.34
N THR A 280 -1.00 -21.41 8.61
CA THR A 280 -2.09 -20.90 7.76
C THR A 280 -1.61 -20.58 6.35
N ALA A 281 -0.46 -19.90 6.21
CA ALA A 281 0.13 -19.61 4.90
C ALA A 281 0.41 -20.90 4.12
N ARG A 282 1.06 -21.90 4.74
CA ARG A 282 1.32 -23.21 4.11
C ARG A 282 0.04 -23.93 3.70
N MET A 283 -1.02 -23.86 4.50
CA MET A 283 -2.32 -24.46 4.17
C MET A 283 -2.94 -23.76 2.95
N CYS A 284 -2.91 -22.43 2.92
CA CYS A 284 -3.38 -21.63 1.80
C CYS A 284 -2.61 -21.92 0.49
N GLU A 285 -1.30 -22.17 0.57
CA GLU A 285 -0.49 -22.58 -0.58
C GLU A 285 -0.99 -23.91 -1.18
N GLN A 286 -1.46 -24.85 -0.36
CA GLN A 286 -1.94 -26.17 -0.80
C GLN A 286 -3.33 -26.13 -1.41
N VAL A 287 -4.25 -25.32 -0.87
CA VAL A 287 -5.61 -25.14 -1.40
C VAL A 287 -5.60 -24.60 -2.84
N GLY A 288 -4.58 -23.82 -3.20
CA GLY A 288 -4.43 -23.26 -4.55
C GLY A 288 -3.78 -24.15 -5.62
N GLN A 289 -3.34 -25.36 -5.26
CA GLN A 289 -2.72 -26.31 -6.19
C GLN A 289 -3.68 -27.40 -6.67
N GLY A 290 -4.90 -27.43 -6.13
CA GLY A 290 -5.98 -28.35 -6.51
C GLY A 290 -6.87 -27.86 -7.65
#